data_AF-D5QDL1-F1
#
_entry.id   AF-D5QDL1-F1
#
_cell.length_a   1.000
_cell.length_b   1.000
_cell.length_c   1.000
_cell.angle_alpha   90.00
_cell.angle_beta   90.00
_cell.angle_gamma   90.00
#
_symmetry.space_group_name_H-M   'P 1'
#
loop_
_entity.id
_entity.type
_entity.pdbx_description
1 polymer ?
#
loop_
_entity_poly.entity_id
_entity_poly.type
_entity_poly.pdbx_seq_one_letter_code
_entity_poly.pdbx_strand_id
1 'polypeptide(L)'
;MNAIGYNAVDIGTLADSWRIEPGTPIYVWPYVPHVPEGLNEADARKWYLEKSGDPLSPAQVKEIVEKTERHFPVGGAPEDLPAIHVALVGEIYKSRQR
;
A
#
# COMPACT_ATOMS: atom_id res chain seq x y z
N MET A 1 -24.32 10.54 3.17
CA MET A 1 -22.89 10.35 3.46
C MET A 1 -22.29 11.74 3.56
N ASN A 2 -21.84 12.13 4.75
CA ASN A 2 -21.63 13.53 5.12
C ASN A 2 -20.28 14.04 4.58
N ALA A 3 -20.32 15.20 3.91
CA ALA A 3 -19.19 15.83 3.23
C ALA A 3 -18.16 16.39 4.21
N ILE A 4 -17.40 15.51 4.87
CA ILE A 4 -16.24 15.88 5.69
C ILE A 4 -15.01 16.29 4.85
N GLY A 5 -15.22 16.59 3.56
CA GLY A 5 -14.16 16.95 2.61
C GLY A 5 -13.38 15.77 2.02
N TYR A 6 -13.77 14.53 2.32
CA TYR A 6 -13.13 13.32 1.79
C TYR A 6 -14.11 12.48 0.96
N ASN A 7 -13.57 11.81 -0.06
CA ASN A 7 -14.30 10.77 -0.75
C ASN A 7 -14.43 9.54 0.17
N ALA A 8 -15.63 9.02 0.32
CA ALA A 8 -15.89 7.76 1.01
C ALA A 8 -16.42 6.73 0.01
N VAL A 9 -15.90 5.51 0.08
CA VAL A 9 -16.30 4.39 -0.77
C VAL A 9 -16.87 3.30 0.10
N ASP A 10 -18.12 2.92 -0.16
CA ASP A 10 -18.70 1.71 0.41
C ASP A 10 -18.10 0.49 -0.29
N ILE A 11 -17.51 -0.41 0.50
CA ILE A 11 -16.82 -1.62 0.03
C ILE A 11 -17.54 -2.91 0.46
N GLY A 12 -18.76 -2.80 0.97
CA GLY A 12 -19.62 -3.93 1.32
C GLY A 12 -19.82 -4.14 2.82
N THR A 13 -20.19 -5.37 3.18
CA THR A 13 -20.57 -5.74 4.55
C THR A 13 -19.34 -5.93 5.44
N LEU A 14 -19.56 -6.12 6.75
CA LEU A 14 -18.46 -6.48 7.66
C LEU A 14 -17.76 -7.78 7.23
N ALA A 15 -18.51 -8.75 6.68
CA ALA A 15 -17.95 -10.00 6.16
C ALA A 15 -17.07 -9.81 4.93
N ASP A 16 -17.11 -8.63 4.30
CA ASP A 16 -16.31 -8.23 3.13
C ASP A 16 -15.04 -7.44 3.51
N SER A 17 -14.88 -7.08 4.79
CA SER A 17 -13.76 -6.25 5.28
C SER A 17 -12.37 -6.84 5.08
N TRP A 18 -12.28 -8.16 4.89
CA TRP A 18 -11.02 -8.83 4.52
C TRP A 18 -10.42 -8.31 3.21
N ARG A 19 -11.21 -7.67 2.31
CA ARG A 19 -10.70 -7.13 1.04
C ARG A 19 -9.76 -5.92 1.19
N ILE A 20 -9.67 -5.37 2.40
CA ILE A 20 -8.76 -4.27 2.77
C ILE A 20 -7.77 -4.70 3.85
N GLU A 21 -7.56 -6.01 4.05
CA GLU A 21 -6.62 -6.51 5.06
C GLU A 21 -5.17 -6.51 4.54
N PRO A 22 -4.17 -6.57 5.43
CA PRO A 22 -2.78 -6.77 5.03
C PRO A 22 -2.60 -7.96 4.07
N GLY A 23 -1.89 -7.70 2.96
CA GLY A 23 -1.71 -8.67 1.87
C GLY A 23 -2.69 -8.53 0.72
N THR A 24 -3.70 -7.64 0.83
CA THR A 24 -4.59 -7.31 -0.30
C THR A 24 -4.05 -6.15 -1.14
N PRO A 25 -4.39 -6.06 -2.44
CA PRO A 25 -3.83 -5.04 -3.33
C PRO A 25 -4.12 -3.59 -2.92
N ILE A 26 -5.23 -3.33 -2.22
CA ILE A 26 -5.58 -1.98 -1.76
C ILE A 26 -4.83 -1.57 -0.48
N TYR A 27 -4.26 -2.53 0.24
CA TYR A 27 -3.62 -2.27 1.53
C TYR A 27 -2.24 -1.64 1.34
N VAL A 28 -2.12 -0.35 1.68
CA VAL A 28 -0.89 0.46 1.69
C VAL A 28 -0.29 0.75 0.31
N TRP A 29 -0.08 -0.25 -0.54
CA TRP A 29 0.76 -0.16 -1.74
C TRP A 29 0.31 0.85 -2.80
N PRO A 30 -0.98 1.02 -3.08
CA PRO A 30 -1.39 2.03 -4.05
C PRO A 30 -1.11 3.47 -3.59
N TYR A 31 -0.84 3.67 -2.30
CA TYR A 31 -0.65 4.98 -1.68
C TYR A 31 0.83 5.29 -1.40
N VAL A 32 1.76 4.42 -1.78
CA VAL A 32 3.20 4.72 -1.71
C VAL A 32 3.69 5.30 -3.04
N PRO A 33 4.80 6.05 -3.06
CA PRO A 33 5.35 6.58 -4.30
C PRO A 33 5.76 5.46 -5.25
N HIS A 34 5.36 5.57 -6.52
CA HIS A 34 5.88 4.72 -7.57
C HIS A 34 7.33 5.11 -7.87
N VAL A 35 8.28 4.22 -7.59
CA VAL A 35 9.71 4.44 -7.87
C VAL A 35 9.98 4.13 -9.34
N PRO A 36 10.53 5.07 -10.13
CA PRO A 36 10.90 4.82 -11.52
C PRO A 36 11.90 3.67 -11.66
N GLU A 37 11.71 2.85 -12.69
CA GLU A 37 12.67 1.81 -13.05
C GLU A 37 14.01 2.43 -13.48
N GLY A 38 15.11 1.72 -13.23
CA GLY A 38 16.45 2.14 -13.66
C GLY A 38 17.19 3.11 -12.73
N LEU A 39 16.55 3.57 -11.64
CA LEU A 39 17.26 4.28 -10.58
C LEU A 39 18.23 3.34 -9.84
N ASN A 40 19.39 3.86 -9.45
CA ASN A 40 20.22 3.17 -8.47
C ASN A 40 19.55 3.20 -7.08
N GLU A 41 20.06 2.39 -6.16
CA GLU A 41 19.47 2.25 -4.82
C GLU A 41 19.37 3.57 -4.04
N ALA A 42 20.40 4.42 -4.11
CA ALA A 42 20.42 5.70 -3.39
C ALA A 42 19.38 6.68 -3.93
N ASP A 43 19.27 6.77 -5.26
CA ASP A 43 18.28 7.64 -5.93
C ASP A 43 16.85 7.10 -5.76
N ALA A 44 16.66 5.78 -5.81
CA ALA A 44 15.38 5.12 -5.52
C ALA A 44 14.93 5.39 -4.08
N ARG A 45 15.85 5.27 -3.12
CA ARG A 45 15.61 5.62 -1.70
C ARG A 45 15.23 7.07 -1.53
N LYS A 46 15.98 7.99 -2.14
CA LYS A 46 15.69 9.42 -2.09
C LYS A 46 14.30 9.71 -2.67
N TRP A 47 13.97 9.13 -3.83
CA TRP A 47 12.66 9.25 -4.45
C TRP A 47 11.54 8.78 -3.52
N TYR A 48 11.68 7.58 -2.97
CA TYR A 48 10.67 6.97 -2.09
C TYR A 48 10.40 7.81 -0.84
N LEU A 49 11.42 8.48 -0.29
CA LEU A 49 11.28 9.31 0.92
C LEU A 49 10.77 10.73 0.63
N GLU A 50 11.11 11.31 -0.53
CA GLU A 50 10.78 12.70 -0.86
C GLU A 50 9.44 12.85 -1.58
N LYS A 51 8.98 11.82 -2.29
CA LYS A 51 7.72 11.85 -3.04
C LYS A 51 6.56 11.37 -2.18
N SER A 52 5.37 11.88 -2.46
CA SER A 52 4.11 11.37 -1.91
C SER A 52 3.49 10.40 -2.92
N GLY A 53 2.78 9.39 -2.43
CA GLY A 53 1.91 8.59 -3.29
C GLY A 53 0.68 9.40 -3.70
N ASP A 54 0.13 9.08 -4.87
CA ASP A 54 -1.07 9.73 -5.35
C ASP A 54 -2.32 9.08 -4.71
N PRO A 55 -3.32 9.89 -4.29
CA PRO A 55 -4.56 9.33 -3.78
C PRO A 55 -5.31 8.60 -4.88
N LEU A 56 -5.89 7.44 -4.56
CA LEU A 56 -6.79 6.75 -5.46
C LEU A 56 -8.12 7.48 -5.62
N SER A 57 -8.67 7.45 -6.84
CA SER A 57 -10.06 7.84 -7.08
C SER A 57 -11.04 6.81 -6.49
N PRO A 58 -12.29 7.20 -6.19
CA PRO A 58 -13.32 6.27 -5.74
C PRO A 58 -13.55 5.09 -6.69
N ALA A 59 -13.44 5.32 -7.99
CA ALA A 59 -13.60 4.29 -9.01
C ALA A 59 -12.48 3.25 -8.95
N GLN A 60 -11.22 3.70 -8.80
CA GLN A 60 -10.07 2.80 -8.63
C GLN A 60 -10.18 1.98 -7.36
N VAL A 61 -10.59 2.60 -6.24
CA VAL A 61 -10.82 1.87 -4.98
C VAL A 61 -11.83 0.74 -5.17
N LYS A 62 -12.97 1.06 -5.80
CA LYS A 62 -14.02 0.07 -6.05
C LYS A 62 -13.55 -1.06 -6.96
N GLU A 63 -12.85 -0.73 -8.04
CA GLU A 63 -12.30 -1.70 -8.98
C GLU A 63 -11.31 -2.66 -8.29
N ILE A 64 -10.38 -2.12 -7.50
CA ILE A 64 -9.39 -2.95 -6.80
C ILE A 64 -10.10 -3.89 -5.83
N VAL A 65 -11.00 -3.37 -5.00
CA VAL A 65 -11.73 -4.16 -4.00
C VAL A 65 -12.56 -5.26 -4.66
N GLU A 66 -13.30 -4.97 -5.73
CA GLU A 66 -14.14 -5.95 -6.43
C GLU A 66 -13.33 -7.10 -7.02
N LYS A 67 -12.08 -6.84 -7.43
CA LYS A 67 -11.15 -7.83 -8.00
C LYS A 67 -10.28 -8.53 -6.95
N THR A 68 -10.30 -8.10 -5.69
CA THR A 68 -9.48 -8.70 -4.64
C THR A 68 -9.93 -10.11 -4.32
N GLU A 69 -9.01 -11.06 -4.41
CA GLU A 69 -9.17 -12.44 -3.97
C GLU A 69 -8.56 -12.64 -2.57
N ARG A 70 -9.07 -13.62 -1.83
CA ARG A 70 -8.56 -13.90 -0.48
C ARG A 70 -7.29 -14.74 -0.58
N HIS A 71 -6.21 -14.24 0.02
CA HIS A 71 -4.92 -14.92 0.07
C HIS A 71 -4.60 -15.45 1.48
N PHE A 72 -3.74 -16.47 1.54
CA PHE A 72 -3.24 -17.04 2.79
C PHE A 72 -1.71 -17.20 2.72
N PRO A 73 -0.98 -16.94 3.81
CA PRO A 73 -1.47 -16.48 5.12
C PRO A 73 -2.03 -15.06 5.10
N VAL A 74 -3.00 -14.77 5.97
CA VAL A 74 -3.48 -13.40 6.22
C VAL A 74 -2.29 -12.58 6.71
N GLY A 75 -2.08 -11.39 6.14
CA GLY A 75 -0.82 -10.66 6.35
C GLY A 75 -0.01 -10.49 5.08
N GLY A 76 -0.16 -11.40 4.12
CA GLY A 76 0.81 -11.60 3.05
C GLY A 76 2.12 -12.18 3.58
N ALA A 77 3.11 -12.25 2.71
CA ALA A 77 4.46 -12.70 3.04
C ALA A 77 5.50 -11.60 2.67
N PRO A 78 6.68 -11.57 3.31
CA PRO A 78 7.73 -10.60 2.98
C PRO A 78 8.11 -10.58 1.49
N GLU A 79 7.93 -11.71 0.80
CA GLU A 79 8.20 -11.89 -0.62
C GLU A 79 7.23 -11.11 -1.53
N ASP A 80 6.05 -10.76 -1.01
CA ASP A 80 5.03 -9.96 -1.72
C ASP A 80 5.35 -8.46 -1.68
N LEU A 81 6.35 -8.06 -0.89
CA LEU A 81 6.72 -6.66 -0.69
C LEU A 81 7.72 -6.18 -1.75
N PRO A 82 7.60 -4.93 -2.23
CA PRO A 82 8.64 -4.34 -3.07
C PRO A 82 10.01 -4.37 -2.38
N ALA A 83 11.07 -4.80 -3.09
CA ALA A 83 12.41 -4.96 -2.51
C ALA A 83 12.94 -3.69 -1.83
N ILE A 84 12.69 -2.53 -2.43
CA ILE A 84 13.08 -1.23 -1.86
C ILE A 84 12.37 -0.96 -0.53
N HIS A 85 11.13 -1.41 -0.36
CA HIS A 85 10.40 -1.25 0.88
C HIS A 85 11.01 -2.09 2.00
N VAL A 86 11.30 -3.36 1.73
CA VAL A 86 11.93 -4.27 2.70
C VAL A 86 13.28 -3.71 3.18
N ALA A 87 14.08 -3.17 2.25
CA ALA A 87 15.36 -2.54 2.57
C ALA A 87 15.16 -1.30 3.49
N LEU A 88 14.31 -0.35 3.09
CA LEU A 88 14.12 0.91 3.83
C LEU A 88 13.49 0.71 5.20
N VAL A 89 12.44 -0.10 5.28
CA VAL A 89 11.75 -0.35 6.55
C VAL A 89 12.62 -1.17 7.49
N GLY A 90 13.38 -2.14 6.96
CA GLY A 90 14.37 -2.89 7.72
C GLY A 90 15.44 -2.01 8.37
N GLU A 91 15.94 -0.98 7.66
CA GLU A 91 16.86 0.01 8.21
C GLU A 91 16.23 0.85 9.33
N ILE A 92 15.00 1.35 9.12
CA ILE A 92 14.27 2.16 10.11
C ILE A 92 14.04 1.37 11.41
N TYR A 93 13.68 0.09 11.33
CA TYR A 93 13.52 -0.74 12.52
C TYR A 93 14.84 -0.95 13.26
N LYS A 94 15.94 -1.21 12.53
CA LYS A 94 17.27 -1.36 13.14
C LYS A 94 17.77 -0.07 13.81
N SER A 95 17.41 1.11 13.29
CA SER A 95 17.81 2.38 13.90
C SER A 95 17.02 2.72 15.16
N ARG A 96 15.79 2.22 15.30
CA ARG A 96 14.92 2.42 16.48
C ARG A 96 15.26 1.51 17.67
N GLN A 97 16.10 0.49 17.47
CA GLN A 97 16.56 -0.42 18.52
C GLN A 97 17.87 0.02 19.19
N ARG A 98 18.38 1.21 18.84
CA ARG A 98 19.59 1.80 19.41
C ARG A 98 19.27 2.91 20.40
#